data_AF-A0A1H4S8H0-F1
#
_entry.id   AF-A0A1H4S8H0-F1
#
_cell.length_a   1.000
_cell.length_b   1.000
_cell.length_c   1.000
_cell.angle_alpha   90.00
_cell.angle_beta   90.00
_cell.angle_gamma   90.00
#
_symmetry.space_group_name_H-M   'P 1'
#
loop_
_entity.id
_entity.type
_entity.pdbx_description
1 polymer ?
#
loop_
_entity_poly.entity_id
_entity_poly.type
_entity_poly.pdbx_seq_one_letter_code
_entity_poly.pdbx_strand_id
1 'polypeptide(L)'
;MTVTTTEAVDEALTPFPSSPDAHLTDPRTRATLRVQSRMLTATRAFLTARGFQELLPPLIGPVTDPGIRGSKQVDVDFYGHKYKLMTSAILYKQASLLAFDKIFYIAPNVRLEPVETAVTHRHLAEFHQIDVEIRDARREDAMELAERLVSHVVADAVEAVPAELELLGRDTDTLRQAVAEAFGRVGHGEATAGLIAAGHPQDPAAEIDWQGEEIVSARAHRPFFLTDYPKGSRGFYDKENAEQPGVLRNFDLIAPEGYGELASGSEREHDYATLVTRMRETGENPAKYGWYLDLARRGIPASSGFGIGLERFTRYVTGRQAAWQTSAYPKLPGVVSA
;
A
#
# COMPACT_ATOMS: atom_id res chain seq x y z
N MET A 1 -10.43 -36.36 -6.26
CA MET A 1 -9.02 -35.96 -6.35
C MET A 1 -8.87 -34.68 -5.57
N THR A 2 -8.31 -34.75 -4.37
CA THR A 2 -8.02 -33.59 -3.53
C THR A 2 -6.74 -32.96 -4.06
N VAL A 3 -6.87 -31.94 -4.90
CA VAL A 3 -5.76 -31.09 -5.30
C VAL A 3 -5.15 -30.53 -4.01
N THR A 4 -3.88 -30.85 -3.76
CA THR A 4 -3.19 -30.29 -2.60
C THR A 4 -2.98 -28.79 -2.81
N THR A 5 -2.97 -27.99 -1.74
CA THR A 5 -2.78 -26.52 -1.83
C THR A 5 -1.57 -26.10 -2.66
N THR A 6 -0.54 -26.96 -2.75
CA THR A 6 0.66 -26.74 -3.55
C THR A 6 0.39 -26.86 -5.06
N GLU A 7 -0.37 -27.87 -5.51
CA GLU A 7 -0.66 -28.08 -6.94
C GLU A 7 -1.54 -26.96 -7.52
N ALA A 8 -2.52 -26.47 -6.75
CA ALA A 8 -3.36 -25.35 -7.15
C ALA A 8 -2.58 -24.03 -7.23
N VAL A 9 -1.57 -23.85 -6.36
CA VAL A 9 -0.66 -22.70 -6.41
C VAL A 9 0.24 -22.80 -7.64
N ASP A 10 0.85 -23.96 -7.90
CA ASP A 10 1.74 -24.15 -9.05
C ASP A 10 1.02 -23.92 -10.40
N GLU A 11 -0.24 -24.36 -10.53
CA GLU A 11 -1.05 -24.12 -11.73
C GLU A 11 -1.46 -22.66 -11.88
N ALA A 12 -1.90 -21.99 -10.80
CA ALA A 12 -2.32 -20.59 -10.81
C ALA A 12 -1.16 -19.60 -11.00
N LEU A 13 0.06 -20.02 -10.71
CA LEU A 13 1.26 -19.22 -10.94
C LEU A 13 1.71 -19.24 -12.40
N THR A 14 1.26 -20.20 -13.22
CA THR A 14 1.72 -20.34 -14.59
C THR A 14 0.93 -19.43 -15.55
N PRO A 15 1.59 -18.57 -16.36
CA PRO A 15 3.03 -18.53 -16.59
C PRO A 15 3.77 -17.55 -15.66
N PHE A 16 4.53 -18.10 -14.69
CA PHE A 16 5.58 -17.39 -13.95
C PHE A 16 6.90 -17.60 -14.71
N PRO A 17 7.80 -16.60 -14.80
CA PRO A 17 9.01 -16.74 -15.59
C PRO A 17 9.89 -17.88 -15.08
N SER A 18 10.40 -18.69 -16.02
CA SER A 18 11.31 -19.80 -15.73
C SER A 18 12.71 -19.35 -15.27
N SER A 19 13.10 -18.13 -15.62
CA SER A 19 14.41 -17.54 -15.27
C SER A 19 14.39 -16.01 -15.38
N PRO A 20 15.32 -15.31 -14.71
CA PRO A 20 15.42 -13.85 -14.81
C PRO A 20 15.65 -13.33 -16.23
N ASP A 21 16.42 -14.04 -17.06
CA ASP A 21 16.68 -13.62 -18.45
C ASP A 21 15.42 -13.73 -19.32
N ALA A 22 14.64 -14.80 -19.19
CA ALA A 22 13.37 -14.95 -19.88
C ALA A 22 12.38 -13.83 -19.48
N HIS A 23 12.33 -13.50 -18.19
CA HIS A 23 11.49 -12.42 -17.68
C HIS A 23 11.91 -11.04 -18.21
N LEU A 24 13.20 -10.69 -18.07
CA LEU A 24 13.70 -9.35 -18.36
C LEU A 24 13.86 -9.07 -19.86
N THR A 25 13.94 -10.10 -20.69
CA THR A 25 13.98 -9.95 -22.15
C THR A 25 12.60 -9.92 -22.80
N ASP A 26 11.54 -10.32 -22.09
CA ASP A 26 10.17 -10.21 -22.56
C ASP A 26 9.80 -8.75 -22.88
N PRO A 27 9.32 -8.44 -24.10
CA PRO A 27 8.99 -7.07 -24.50
C PRO A 27 7.94 -6.39 -23.60
N ARG A 28 6.96 -7.14 -23.08
CA ARG A 28 5.92 -6.62 -22.20
C ARG A 28 6.47 -6.33 -20.81
N THR A 29 7.34 -7.18 -20.27
CA THR A 29 8.05 -6.88 -19.01
C THR A 29 8.88 -5.61 -19.16
N ARG A 30 9.66 -5.49 -20.25
CA ARG A 30 10.48 -4.29 -20.51
C ARG A 30 9.64 -3.02 -20.61
N ALA A 31 8.52 -3.07 -21.34
CA ALA A 31 7.60 -1.94 -21.42
C ALA A 31 7.01 -1.59 -20.05
N THR A 32 6.58 -2.59 -19.27
CA THR A 32 6.05 -2.39 -17.92
C THR A 32 7.06 -1.70 -17.00
N LEU A 33 8.31 -2.15 -16.99
CA LEU A 33 9.38 -1.57 -16.16
C LEU A 33 9.76 -0.15 -16.60
N ARG A 34 9.65 0.16 -17.90
CA ARG A 34 9.83 1.54 -18.40
C ARG A 34 8.70 2.46 -17.93
N VAL A 35 7.46 2.00 -17.97
CA VAL A 35 6.31 2.75 -17.41
C VAL A 35 6.52 2.99 -15.92
N GLN A 36 6.89 1.97 -15.14
CA GLN A 36 7.18 2.12 -13.71
C GLN A 36 8.29 3.14 -13.43
N SER A 37 9.39 3.10 -14.20
CA SER A 37 10.48 4.08 -14.09
C SER A 37 10.00 5.51 -14.37
N ARG A 38 9.13 5.69 -15.38
CA ARG A 38 8.51 6.98 -15.66
C ARG A 38 7.60 7.43 -14.52
N MET A 39 6.78 6.54 -13.98
CA MET A 39 5.89 6.82 -12.85
C MET A 39 6.66 7.29 -11.60
N LEU A 40 7.81 6.68 -11.30
CA LEU A 40 8.68 7.13 -10.21
C LEU A 40 9.30 8.50 -10.49
N THR A 41 9.67 8.77 -11.74
CA THR A 41 10.18 10.08 -12.16
C THR A 41 9.12 11.17 -11.94
N ALA A 42 7.89 10.93 -12.40
CA ALA A 42 6.76 11.83 -12.23
C ALA A 42 6.41 12.03 -10.74
N THR A 43 6.42 10.96 -9.95
CA THR A 43 6.18 11.00 -8.51
C THR A 43 7.17 11.93 -7.80
N ARG A 44 8.47 11.72 -8.06
CA ARG A 44 9.53 12.56 -7.47
C ARG A 44 9.37 14.01 -7.88
N ALA A 45 9.15 14.28 -9.18
CA ALA A 45 8.95 15.63 -9.68
C ALA A 45 7.75 16.31 -9.01
N PHE A 46 6.61 15.61 -8.90
CA PHE A 46 5.39 16.12 -8.29
C PHE A 46 5.56 16.52 -6.82
N LEU A 47 6.18 15.64 -6.04
CA LEU A 47 6.36 15.81 -4.60
C LEU A 47 7.43 16.87 -4.30
N THR A 48 8.58 16.81 -4.97
CA THR A 48 9.66 17.80 -4.78
C THR A 48 9.23 19.21 -5.18
N ALA A 49 8.47 19.37 -6.26
CA ALA A 49 7.88 20.67 -6.64
C ALA A 49 6.91 21.24 -5.59
N ARG A 50 6.43 20.41 -4.65
CA ARG A 50 5.54 20.80 -3.53
C ARG A 50 6.28 20.91 -2.20
N GLY A 51 7.61 20.90 -2.23
CA GLY A 51 8.47 21.08 -1.06
C GLY A 51 8.61 19.82 -0.20
N PHE A 52 8.30 18.64 -0.71
CA PHE A 52 8.58 17.39 -0.01
C PHE A 52 10.07 17.05 -0.08
N GLN A 53 10.62 16.59 1.04
CA GLN A 53 11.98 16.05 1.10
C GLN A 53 11.97 14.54 0.87
N GLU A 54 12.70 14.07 -0.15
CA GLU A 54 13.00 12.64 -0.29
C GLU A 54 14.01 12.25 0.79
N LEU A 55 13.69 11.26 1.61
CA LEU A 55 14.68 10.63 2.49
C LEU A 55 14.81 9.14 2.15
N LEU A 56 15.91 8.55 2.58
CA LEU A 56 16.16 7.12 2.43
C LEU A 56 15.72 6.41 3.70
N PRO A 57 14.69 5.53 3.64
CA PRO A 57 14.22 4.82 4.81
C PRO A 57 15.24 3.79 5.29
N PRO A 58 15.23 3.45 6.59
CA PRO A 58 15.98 2.30 7.07
C PRO A 58 15.41 1.01 6.45
N LEU A 59 16.28 0.05 6.13
CA LEU A 59 15.87 -1.28 5.67
C LEU A 59 15.61 -2.23 6.84
N ILE A 60 16.34 -2.04 7.94
CA ILE A 60 16.23 -2.82 9.17
C ILE A 60 16.08 -1.91 10.37
N GLY A 61 15.45 -2.42 11.42
CA GLY A 61 15.30 -1.70 12.68
C GLY A 61 14.82 -2.61 13.81
N PRO A 62 14.81 -2.13 15.06
CA PRO A 62 14.39 -2.93 16.22
C PRO A 62 12.90 -3.31 16.17
N VAL A 63 12.10 -2.50 15.48
CA VAL A 63 10.67 -2.70 15.21
C VAL A 63 10.34 -2.25 13.80
N THR A 64 9.28 -2.82 13.25
CA THR A 64 8.66 -2.42 11.98
C THR A 64 7.16 -2.24 12.20
N ASP A 65 6.44 -1.77 11.19
CA ASP A 65 4.98 -1.73 11.18
C ASP A 65 4.34 -3.07 11.61
N PRO A 66 3.52 -3.10 12.67
CA PRO A 66 2.76 -4.29 13.05
C PRO A 66 1.46 -4.50 12.26
N GLY A 67 0.99 -3.50 11.51
CA GLY A 67 -0.27 -3.50 10.74
C GLY A 67 -0.24 -4.32 9.44
N ILE A 68 0.24 -5.57 9.51
CA ILE A 68 0.65 -6.34 8.33
C ILE A 68 -0.35 -7.42 7.87
N ARG A 69 -1.62 -7.30 8.30
CA ARG A 69 -2.78 -8.08 7.80
C ARG A 69 -2.53 -9.60 7.66
N GLY A 70 -1.97 -10.23 8.69
CA GLY A 70 -1.74 -11.68 8.73
C GLY A 70 -0.43 -12.16 8.10
N SER A 71 0.31 -11.30 7.39
CA SER A 71 1.67 -11.63 6.95
C SER A 71 2.63 -11.72 8.14
N LYS A 72 3.81 -12.32 7.92
CA LYS A 72 4.86 -12.44 8.96
C LYS A 72 6.01 -11.47 8.69
N GLN A 73 6.62 -11.00 9.78
CA GLN A 73 7.84 -10.18 9.75
C GLN A 73 9.08 -11.05 9.66
N VAL A 74 10.14 -10.53 9.02
CA VAL A 74 11.45 -11.19 8.95
C VAL A 74 12.36 -10.68 10.06
N ASP A 75 12.94 -11.60 10.84
CA ASP A 75 13.95 -11.28 11.84
C ASP A 75 15.36 -11.30 11.21
N VAL A 76 16.21 -10.37 11.66
CA VAL A 76 17.62 -10.25 11.26
C VAL A 76 18.49 -10.20 12.51
N ASP A 77 19.59 -10.95 12.56
CA ASP A 77 20.61 -10.75 13.58
C ASP A 77 21.45 -9.52 13.21
N PHE A 78 21.38 -8.49 14.06
CA PHE A 78 22.16 -7.28 13.92
C PHE A 78 23.13 -7.20 15.10
N TYR A 79 24.32 -7.77 14.92
CA TYR A 79 25.38 -7.81 15.93
C TYR A 79 24.92 -8.43 17.27
N GLY A 80 24.17 -9.53 17.22
CA GLY A 80 23.62 -10.20 18.40
C GLY A 80 22.32 -9.60 18.93
N HIS A 81 21.74 -8.61 18.23
CA HIS A 81 20.43 -8.04 18.54
C HIS A 81 19.40 -8.42 17.48
N LYS A 82 18.19 -8.79 17.90
CA LYS A 82 17.09 -9.09 16.97
C LYS A 82 16.54 -7.80 16.36
N TYR A 83 16.72 -7.65 15.05
CA TYR A 83 16.15 -6.59 14.21
C TYR A 83 15.10 -7.19 13.27
N LYS A 84 14.36 -6.32 12.59
CA LYS A 84 13.31 -6.62 11.63
C LYS A 84 13.66 -5.99 10.28
N LEU A 85 13.39 -6.68 9.18
CA LEU A 85 13.22 -6.00 7.89
C LEU A 85 11.94 -5.16 7.92
N MET A 86 11.96 -4.00 7.25
CA MET A 86 10.79 -3.13 7.19
C MET A 86 9.66 -3.77 6.38
N THR A 87 8.47 -3.79 6.97
CA THR A 87 7.17 -4.10 6.36
C THR A 87 6.42 -2.82 5.94
N SER A 88 6.77 -1.71 6.58
CA SER A 88 6.50 -0.30 6.24
C SER A 88 7.37 0.57 7.16
N ALA A 89 7.76 1.76 6.72
CA ALA A 89 8.58 2.69 7.50
C ALA A 89 7.76 3.66 8.37
N ILE A 90 6.49 3.35 8.69
CA ILE A 90 5.53 4.25 9.35
C ILE A 90 6.08 5.03 10.55
N LEU A 91 6.75 4.34 11.49
CA LEU A 91 7.30 4.98 12.69
C LEU A 91 8.43 5.97 12.36
N TYR A 92 9.24 5.65 11.36
CA TYR A 92 10.33 6.50 10.89
C TYR A 92 9.83 7.68 10.06
N LYS A 93 8.70 7.54 9.36
CA LYS A 93 8.02 8.65 8.68
C LYS A 93 7.59 9.71 9.69
N GLN A 94 6.87 9.31 10.75
CA GLN A 94 6.45 10.23 11.80
C GLN A 94 7.66 10.86 12.52
N ALA A 95 8.70 10.08 12.83
CA ALA A 95 9.91 10.60 13.45
C ALA A 95 10.64 11.64 12.58
N SER A 96 10.62 11.48 11.26
CA SER A 96 11.25 12.41 10.32
C SER A 96 10.57 13.79 10.30
N LEU A 97 9.32 13.88 10.77
CA LEU A 97 8.61 15.14 10.90
C LEU A 97 9.17 16.05 12.00
N LEU A 98 10.06 15.55 12.85
CA LEU A 98 10.83 16.38 13.77
C LEU A 98 11.84 17.27 13.03
N ALA A 99 12.24 16.90 11.81
CA ALA A 99 13.21 17.64 11.01
C ALA A 99 12.59 18.32 9.79
N PHE A 100 11.52 17.77 9.21
CA PHE A 100 10.92 18.26 7.96
C PHE A 100 9.40 18.23 8.01
N ASP A 101 8.72 19.26 7.53
CA ASP A 101 7.25 19.28 7.58
C ASP A 101 6.58 18.34 6.56
N LYS A 102 7.31 17.94 5.51
CA LYS A 102 6.80 17.10 4.42
C LYS A 102 7.89 16.16 3.95
N ILE A 103 7.66 14.85 4.02
CA ILE A 103 8.62 13.84 3.57
C ILE A 103 7.98 12.84 2.63
N PHE A 104 8.82 12.21 1.80
CA PHE A 104 8.43 10.99 1.11
C PHE A 104 9.60 10.01 0.98
N TYR A 105 9.28 8.73 0.89
CA TYR A 105 10.21 7.63 0.62
C TYR A 105 9.77 6.87 -0.62
N ILE A 106 10.75 6.30 -1.32
CA ILE A 106 10.54 5.14 -2.19
C ILE A 106 11.10 3.95 -1.41
N ALA A 107 10.24 3.31 -0.61
CA ALA A 107 10.63 2.37 0.43
C ALA A 107 10.50 0.92 -0.05
N PRO A 108 11.58 0.12 -0.07
CA PRO A 108 11.45 -1.33 -0.20
C PRO A 108 10.91 -1.92 1.11
N ASN A 109 10.01 -2.88 0.98
CA ASN A 109 9.35 -3.55 2.09
C ASN A 109 9.31 -5.06 1.87
N VAL A 110 9.36 -5.79 2.97
CA VAL A 110 9.32 -7.25 2.99
C VAL A 110 8.20 -7.72 3.91
N ARG A 111 7.27 -8.50 3.37
CA ARG A 111 6.19 -9.16 4.11
C ARG A 111 6.17 -10.63 3.72
N LEU A 112 6.30 -11.53 4.68
CA LEU A 112 6.13 -12.96 4.39
C LEU A 112 4.64 -13.26 4.36
N GLU A 113 4.04 -13.02 3.21
CA GLU A 113 2.62 -13.27 2.95
C GLU A 113 2.28 -14.77 3.05
N PRO A 114 1.06 -15.13 3.48
CA PRO A 114 0.61 -16.52 3.47
C PRO A 114 0.69 -17.12 2.06
N VAL A 115 1.07 -18.40 1.94
CA VAL A 115 1.37 -19.05 0.65
C VAL A 115 0.14 -19.05 -0.26
N GLU A 116 -1.05 -19.24 0.31
CA GLU A 116 -2.33 -19.19 -0.40
C GLU A 116 -2.60 -17.84 -1.10
N THR A 117 -1.93 -16.76 -0.70
CA THR A 117 -2.08 -15.45 -1.35
C THR A 117 -1.36 -15.38 -2.70
N ALA A 118 -0.51 -16.34 -3.04
CA ALA A 118 0.20 -16.39 -4.31
C ALA A 118 -0.73 -16.35 -5.54
N VAL A 119 -1.94 -16.90 -5.40
CA VAL A 119 -2.96 -16.98 -6.48
C VAL A 119 -3.86 -15.75 -6.58
N THR A 120 -3.76 -14.82 -5.64
CA THR A 120 -4.56 -13.56 -5.67
C THR A 120 -4.02 -12.54 -6.67
N HIS A 121 -2.87 -12.83 -7.28
CA HIS A 121 -2.18 -11.98 -8.25
C HIS A 121 -1.78 -10.57 -7.77
N ARG A 122 -2.01 -10.21 -6.49
CA ARG A 122 -1.77 -8.86 -5.94
C ARG A 122 -0.72 -8.78 -4.82
N HIS A 123 -0.18 -9.92 -4.42
CA HIS A 123 0.78 -10.04 -3.31
C HIS A 123 2.17 -10.39 -3.82
N LEU A 124 3.17 -9.78 -3.18
CA LEU A 124 4.59 -10.08 -3.32
C LEU A 124 5.19 -10.09 -1.91
N ALA A 125 6.20 -10.92 -1.70
CA ALA A 125 6.95 -10.92 -0.46
C ALA A 125 7.90 -9.73 -0.33
N GLU A 126 8.36 -9.19 -1.46
CA GLU A 126 9.16 -7.98 -1.58
C GLU A 126 8.46 -7.01 -2.54
N PHE A 127 8.28 -5.77 -2.11
CA PHE A 127 7.57 -4.75 -2.86
C PHE A 127 8.03 -3.34 -2.46
N HIS A 128 7.68 -2.34 -3.25
CA HIS A 128 8.04 -0.96 -2.99
C HIS A 128 6.82 -0.11 -2.67
N GLN A 129 6.99 0.87 -1.78
CA GLN A 129 5.96 1.85 -1.45
C GLN A 129 6.44 3.26 -1.74
N ILE A 130 5.58 4.04 -2.39
CA ILE A 130 5.68 5.50 -2.39
C ILE A 130 5.01 5.96 -1.10
N ASP A 131 5.84 6.23 -0.11
CA ASP A 131 5.43 6.53 1.26
C ASP A 131 5.46 8.04 1.47
N VAL A 132 4.37 8.64 1.94
CA VAL A 132 4.24 10.08 2.15
C VAL A 132 3.77 10.35 3.57
N GLU A 133 4.32 11.40 4.20
CA GLU A 133 3.88 11.87 5.52
C GLU A 133 3.99 13.40 5.60
N ILE A 134 2.96 14.03 6.17
CA ILE A 134 2.77 15.47 6.19
C ILE A 134 2.48 15.90 7.63
N ARG A 135 3.28 16.83 8.14
CA ARG A 135 3.10 17.43 9.45
C ARG A 135 1.84 18.29 9.53
N ASP A 136 1.16 18.21 10.66
CA ASP A 136 -0.03 18.99 11.03
C ASP A 136 -1.20 18.88 10.02
N ALA A 137 -1.15 17.86 9.16
CA ALA A 137 -2.17 17.56 8.16
C ALA A 137 -3.27 16.66 8.73
N ARG A 138 -4.49 16.84 8.23
CA ARG A 138 -5.64 15.97 8.48
C ARG A 138 -5.72 14.89 7.42
N ARG A 139 -6.54 13.87 7.70
CA ARG A 139 -6.85 12.81 6.73
C ARG A 139 -7.22 13.38 5.36
N GLU A 140 -8.07 14.40 5.33
CA GLU A 140 -8.60 14.98 4.09
C GLU A 140 -7.48 15.62 3.23
N ASP A 141 -6.48 16.23 3.86
CA ASP A 141 -5.30 16.79 3.16
C ASP A 141 -4.46 15.68 2.51
N ALA A 142 -4.29 14.55 3.22
CA ALA A 142 -3.59 13.38 2.70
C ALA A 142 -4.34 12.72 1.54
N MET A 143 -5.68 12.64 1.62
CA MET A 143 -6.52 12.14 0.52
C MET A 143 -6.42 13.03 -0.72
N GLU A 144 -6.51 14.37 -0.56
CA GLU A 144 -6.37 15.31 -1.68
C GLU A 144 -5.01 15.16 -2.36
N LEU A 145 -3.93 15.03 -1.57
CA LEU A 145 -2.60 14.83 -2.12
C LEU A 145 -2.49 13.50 -2.86
N ALA A 146 -3.01 12.40 -2.31
CA ALA A 146 -2.99 11.09 -2.94
C ALA A 146 -3.74 11.10 -4.29
N GLU A 147 -4.93 11.70 -4.34
CA GLU A 147 -5.72 11.86 -5.57
C GLU A 147 -4.93 12.64 -6.64
N ARG A 148 -4.36 13.79 -6.25
CA ARG A 148 -3.60 14.64 -7.18
C ARG A 148 -2.31 13.98 -7.65
N LEU A 149 -1.63 13.24 -6.78
CA LEU A 149 -0.43 12.49 -7.12
C LEU A 149 -0.74 11.38 -8.12
N VAL A 150 -1.75 10.54 -7.83
CA VAL A 150 -2.15 9.45 -8.74
C VAL A 150 -2.58 10.01 -10.09
N SER A 151 -3.43 11.03 -10.11
CA SER A 151 -3.90 11.65 -11.36
C SER A 151 -2.74 12.24 -12.18
N HIS A 152 -1.80 12.92 -11.51
CA HIS A 152 -0.61 13.45 -12.17
C HIS A 152 0.28 12.36 -12.77
N VAL A 153 0.57 11.30 -12.00
CA VAL A 153 1.44 10.21 -12.46
C VAL A 153 0.81 9.45 -13.63
N VAL A 154 -0.50 9.24 -13.60
CA VAL A 154 -1.23 8.60 -14.71
C VAL A 154 -1.18 9.47 -15.96
N ALA A 155 -1.51 10.75 -15.85
CA ALA A 155 -1.49 11.67 -16.98
C ALA A 155 -0.08 11.75 -17.61
N ASP A 156 0.94 11.85 -16.76
CA ASP A 156 2.34 11.93 -17.16
C ASP A 156 2.83 10.65 -17.85
N ALA A 157 2.49 9.46 -17.33
CA ALA A 157 2.85 8.20 -17.95
C ALA A 157 2.20 8.05 -19.34
N VAL A 158 0.92 8.43 -19.45
CA VAL A 158 0.19 8.37 -20.72
C VAL A 158 0.78 9.30 -21.79
N GLU A 159 1.30 10.46 -21.39
CA GLU A 159 1.94 11.40 -22.31
C GLU A 159 3.37 10.99 -22.67
N ALA A 160 4.16 10.53 -21.70
CA ALA A 160 5.60 10.35 -21.85
C ALA A 160 6.02 8.97 -22.39
N VAL A 161 5.22 7.93 -22.18
CA VAL A 161 5.52 6.56 -22.62
C VAL A 161 4.33 5.90 -23.36
N PRO A 162 3.74 6.56 -24.38
CA PRO A 162 2.56 6.06 -25.08
C PRO A 162 2.84 4.76 -25.85
N ALA A 163 4.05 4.61 -26.40
CA ALA A 163 4.43 3.41 -27.17
C ALA A 163 4.50 2.15 -26.27
N GLU A 164 4.99 2.29 -25.04
CA GLU A 164 4.97 1.22 -24.05
C GLU A 164 3.54 0.82 -23.67
N LEU A 165 2.65 1.80 -23.44
CA LEU A 165 1.25 1.53 -23.10
C LEU A 165 0.47 0.89 -24.26
N GLU A 166 0.73 1.32 -25.50
CA GLU A 166 0.17 0.72 -26.72
C GLU A 166 0.62 -0.74 -26.86
N LEU A 167 1.92 -1.03 -26.67
CA LEU A 167 2.46 -2.40 -26.72
C LEU A 167 1.83 -3.31 -25.66
N LEU A 168 1.44 -2.75 -24.51
CA LEU A 168 0.75 -3.46 -23.44
C LEU A 168 -0.75 -3.60 -23.67
N GLY A 169 -1.30 -2.99 -24.72
CA GLY A 169 -2.73 -3.00 -25.04
C GLY A 169 -3.58 -2.21 -24.05
N ARG A 170 -2.99 -1.22 -23.36
CA ARG A 170 -3.73 -0.41 -22.39
C ARG A 170 -4.58 0.64 -23.12
N ASP A 171 -5.87 0.69 -22.80
CA ASP A 171 -6.75 1.77 -23.22
C ASP A 171 -6.42 3.06 -22.44
N THR A 172 -5.64 3.93 -23.09
CA THR A 172 -5.20 5.19 -22.49
C THR A 172 -6.31 6.24 -22.37
N ASP A 173 -7.37 6.16 -23.18
CA ASP A 173 -8.47 7.12 -23.11
C ASP A 173 -9.34 6.84 -21.88
N THR A 174 -9.70 5.57 -21.66
CA THR A 174 -10.39 5.15 -20.43
C THR A 174 -9.55 5.47 -19.20
N LEU A 175 -8.23 5.19 -19.24
CA LEU A 175 -7.33 5.49 -18.12
C LEU A 175 -7.25 7.00 -17.82
N ARG A 176 -7.17 7.87 -18.84
CA ARG A 176 -7.21 9.33 -18.65
C ARG A 176 -8.54 9.78 -18.07
N GLN A 177 -9.67 9.28 -18.59
CA GLN A 177 -11.00 9.64 -18.12
C GLN A 177 -11.20 9.24 -16.66
N ALA A 178 -10.72 8.06 -16.26
CA ALA A 178 -10.82 7.56 -14.89
C ALA A 178 -10.15 8.48 -13.87
N VAL A 179 -9.12 9.25 -14.25
CA VAL A 179 -8.41 10.18 -13.35
C VAL A 179 -8.65 11.67 -13.66
N ALA A 180 -9.55 11.98 -14.59
CA ALA A 180 -9.85 13.36 -14.97
C ALA A 180 -10.81 14.06 -13.98
N GLU A 181 -11.65 13.27 -13.30
CA GLU A 181 -12.62 13.76 -12.34
C GLU A 181 -12.19 13.47 -10.90
N ALA A 182 -12.78 14.21 -9.95
CA ALA A 182 -12.55 14.00 -8.53
C ALA A 182 -12.90 12.56 -8.12
N PHE A 183 -12.06 11.95 -7.28
CA PHE A 183 -12.25 10.56 -6.89
C PHE A 183 -13.48 10.40 -6.00
N GLY A 184 -14.14 9.25 -6.12
CA GLY A 184 -15.29 8.91 -5.29
C GLY A 184 -14.91 8.80 -3.81
N ARG A 185 -15.89 8.90 -2.90
CA ARG A 185 -15.71 8.65 -1.47
C ARG A 185 -16.87 7.83 -0.96
N VAL A 186 -16.56 6.71 -0.31
CA VAL A 186 -17.53 5.78 0.26
C VAL A 186 -17.07 5.43 1.68
N GLY A 187 -17.99 5.47 2.64
CA GLY A 187 -17.69 5.04 4.01
C GLY A 187 -17.62 3.51 4.10
N HIS A 188 -16.78 2.98 4.97
CA HIS A 188 -16.64 1.53 5.20
C HIS A 188 -18.00 0.88 5.51
N GLY A 189 -18.82 1.51 6.35
CA GLY A 189 -20.17 1.03 6.68
C GLY A 189 -21.10 0.93 5.46
N GLU A 190 -21.01 1.87 4.52
CA GLU A 190 -21.77 1.84 3.28
C GLU A 190 -21.27 0.73 2.35
N ALA A 191 -19.95 0.62 2.19
CA ALA A 191 -19.33 -0.40 1.34
C ALA A 191 -19.63 -1.83 1.84
N THR A 192 -19.52 -2.08 3.15
CA THR A 192 -19.84 -3.38 3.76
C THR A 192 -21.32 -3.71 3.65
N ALA A 193 -22.23 -2.76 3.87
CA ALA A 193 -23.66 -2.96 3.65
C ALA A 193 -23.97 -3.31 2.18
N GLY A 194 -23.32 -2.64 1.23
CA GLY A 194 -23.45 -2.92 -0.20
C GLY A 194 -22.93 -4.30 -0.60
N LEU A 195 -21.83 -4.77 0.02
CA LEU A 195 -21.29 -6.12 -0.19
C LEU A 195 -22.26 -7.20 0.33
N ILE A 196 -22.76 -7.03 1.56
CA ILE A 196 -23.73 -7.95 2.17
C ILE A 196 -25.02 -8.03 1.33
N ALA A 197 -25.53 -6.88 0.89
CA ALA A 197 -26.72 -6.81 0.03
C ALA A 197 -26.49 -7.50 -1.33
N ALA A 198 -25.25 -7.51 -1.83
CA ALA A 198 -24.87 -8.22 -3.04
C ALA A 198 -24.58 -9.72 -2.82
N GLY A 199 -24.77 -10.24 -1.61
CA GLY A 199 -24.57 -11.64 -1.26
C GLY A 199 -23.12 -12.02 -0.91
N HIS A 200 -22.21 -11.04 -0.79
CA HIS A 200 -20.84 -11.31 -0.30
C HIS A 200 -20.84 -11.30 1.24
N PRO A 201 -20.44 -12.40 1.91
CA PRO A 201 -20.35 -12.42 3.36
C PRO A 201 -19.22 -11.51 3.84
N GLN A 202 -19.56 -10.45 4.56
CA GLN A 202 -18.60 -9.47 5.08
C GLN A 202 -18.96 -9.12 6.53
N ASP A 203 -17.95 -9.08 7.41
CA ASP A 203 -18.10 -8.60 8.77
C ASP A 203 -17.98 -7.05 8.80
N PRO A 204 -19.03 -6.30 9.23
CA PRO A 204 -18.97 -4.85 9.36
C PRO A 204 -18.02 -4.34 10.45
N ALA A 205 -17.54 -5.20 11.35
CA ALA A 205 -16.56 -4.84 12.38
C ALA A 205 -15.11 -5.12 11.96
N ALA A 206 -14.90 -5.72 10.78
CA ALA A 206 -13.58 -6.09 10.28
C ALA A 206 -13.14 -5.24 9.08
N GLU A 207 -11.91 -5.46 8.62
CA GLU A 207 -11.49 -4.98 7.31
C GLU A 207 -12.36 -5.58 6.20
N ILE A 208 -12.52 -4.85 5.09
CA ILE A 208 -13.07 -5.42 3.86
C ILE A 208 -12.07 -6.45 3.34
N ASP A 209 -12.51 -7.69 3.15
CA ASP A 209 -11.64 -8.74 2.62
C ASP A 209 -11.30 -8.49 1.15
N TRP A 210 -10.30 -9.20 0.65
CA TRP A 210 -9.80 -8.96 -0.70
C TRP A 210 -10.85 -9.24 -1.80
N GLN A 211 -11.78 -10.18 -1.57
CA GLN A 211 -12.84 -10.52 -2.54
C GLN A 211 -13.88 -9.40 -2.58
N GLY A 212 -14.28 -8.90 -1.41
CA GLY A 212 -15.14 -7.74 -1.28
C GLY A 212 -14.53 -6.51 -1.95
N GLU A 213 -13.22 -6.28 -1.75
CA GLU A 213 -12.48 -5.21 -2.39
C GLU A 213 -12.45 -5.33 -3.92
N GLU A 214 -12.23 -6.54 -4.46
CA GLU A 214 -12.31 -6.81 -5.89
C GLU A 214 -13.71 -6.53 -6.45
N ILE A 215 -14.77 -6.93 -5.73
CA ILE A 215 -16.17 -6.69 -6.13
C ILE A 215 -16.47 -5.19 -6.22
N VAL A 216 -16.09 -4.38 -5.22
CA VAL A 216 -16.35 -2.93 -5.25
C VAL A 216 -15.49 -2.24 -6.30
N SER A 217 -14.24 -2.69 -6.46
CA SER A 217 -13.31 -2.22 -7.49
C SER A 217 -13.84 -2.48 -8.91
N ALA A 218 -14.34 -3.68 -9.19
CA ALA A 218 -14.87 -4.05 -10.50
C ALA A 218 -16.13 -3.27 -10.90
N ARG A 219 -16.89 -2.76 -9.93
CA ARG A 219 -18.09 -1.93 -10.16
C ARG A 219 -17.77 -0.46 -10.37
N ALA A 220 -16.56 -0.02 -10.02
CA ALA A 220 -16.16 1.37 -10.13
C ALA A 220 -15.64 1.69 -11.55
N HIS A 221 -15.91 2.90 -12.03
CA HIS A 221 -15.40 3.42 -13.30
C HIS A 221 -14.20 4.36 -13.14
N ARG A 222 -13.92 4.77 -11.91
CA ARG A 222 -12.83 5.67 -11.53
C ARG A 222 -12.30 5.30 -10.14
N PRO A 223 -11.08 5.71 -9.76
CA PRO A 223 -10.60 5.51 -8.41
C PRO A 223 -11.50 6.18 -7.37
N PHE A 224 -11.53 5.59 -6.18
CA PHE A 224 -12.34 6.10 -5.08
C PHE A 224 -11.71 5.74 -3.72
N PHE A 225 -12.04 6.54 -2.71
CA PHE A 225 -11.62 6.31 -1.34
C PHE A 225 -12.67 5.50 -0.58
N LEU A 226 -12.21 4.43 0.08
CA LEU A 226 -12.92 3.80 1.19
C LEU A 226 -12.43 4.44 2.49
N THR A 227 -13.33 4.94 3.32
CA THR A 227 -12.98 5.75 4.50
C THR A 227 -13.61 5.19 5.77
N ASP A 228 -13.14 5.63 6.94
CA ASP A 228 -13.83 5.42 8.21
C ASP A 228 -13.89 3.94 8.65
N TYR A 229 -12.76 3.22 8.53
CA TYR A 229 -12.70 1.81 8.96
C TYR A 229 -12.89 1.66 10.48
N PRO A 230 -13.42 0.52 10.95
CA PRO A 230 -13.66 0.29 12.37
C PRO A 230 -12.36 0.19 13.18
N LYS A 231 -12.38 0.69 14.40
CA LYS A 231 -11.29 0.59 15.36
C LYS A 231 -10.96 -0.88 15.63
N GLY A 232 -9.66 -1.20 15.61
CA GLY A 232 -9.16 -2.57 15.79
C GLY A 232 -8.87 -3.29 14.48
N SER A 233 -9.38 -2.76 13.36
CA SER A 233 -9.05 -3.29 12.03
C SER A 233 -7.67 -2.84 11.53
N ARG A 234 -7.07 -1.79 12.11
CA ARG A 234 -5.78 -1.22 11.72
C ARG A 234 -4.81 -1.08 12.89
N GLY A 235 -3.56 -0.73 12.57
CA GLY A 235 -2.47 -0.53 13.52
C GLY A 235 -2.75 0.51 14.61
N PHE A 236 -1.99 0.45 15.70
CA PHE A 236 -2.17 1.32 16.86
C PHE A 236 -1.98 2.81 16.56
N TYR A 237 -1.31 3.14 15.46
CA TYR A 237 -0.97 4.48 15.02
C TYR A 237 -2.08 5.16 14.20
N ASP A 238 -3.16 4.46 13.85
CA ASP A 238 -4.33 5.06 13.21
C ASP A 238 -5.15 5.83 14.24
N LYS A 239 -5.38 7.12 13.99
CA LYS A 239 -6.12 8.00 14.89
C LYS A 239 -7.61 7.65 14.91
N GLU A 240 -8.16 7.55 16.11
CA GLU A 240 -9.60 7.40 16.32
C GLU A 240 -10.33 8.73 16.09
N ASN A 241 -11.53 8.68 15.52
CA ASN A 241 -12.38 9.84 15.36
C ASN A 241 -12.98 10.24 16.71
N ALA A 242 -12.64 11.44 17.19
CA ALA A 242 -13.13 11.96 18.46
C ALA A 242 -14.66 12.18 18.49
N GLU A 243 -15.29 12.42 17.33
CA GLU A 243 -16.74 12.63 17.22
C GLU A 243 -17.50 11.32 17.05
N GLN A 244 -16.83 10.26 16.60
CA GLN A 244 -17.42 8.94 16.35
C GLN A 244 -16.49 7.85 16.91
N PRO A 245 -16.53 7.61 18.24
CA PRO A 245 -15.73 6.55 18.86
C PRO A 245 -15.95 5.19 18.20
N GLY A 246 -14.88 4.43 18.03
CA GLY A 246 -14.90 3.17 17.29
C GLY A 246 -14.67 3.31 15.78
N VAL A 247 -14.55 4.52 15.25
CA VAL A 247 -14.23 4.79 13.83
C VAL A 247 -12.84 5.40 13.71
N LEU A 248 -12.05 4.98 12.72
CA LEU A 248 -10.71 5.51 12.47
C LEU A 248 -10.73 6.61 11.42
N ARG A 249 -9.87 7.62 11.60
CA ARG A 249 -9.61 8.67 10.59
C ARG A 249 -8.63 8.17 9.55
N ASN A 250 -9.03 7.14 8.81
CA ASN A 250 -8.22 6.52 7.76
C ASN A 250 -8.94 6.40 6.42
N PHE A 251 -8.20 5.93 5.43
CA PHE A 251 -8.70 5.64 4.10
C PHE A 251 -7.86 4.58 3.38
N ASP A 252 -8.50 3.87 2.46
CA ASP A 252 -7.85 3.14 1.37
C ASP A 252 -8.24 3.80 0.04
N LEU A 253 -7.31 3.89 -0.91
CA LEU A 253 -7.56 4.34 -2.28
C LEU A 253 -7.66 3.11 -3.19
N ILE A 254 -8.83 2.91 -3.77
CA ILE A 254 -9.16 1.75 -4.60
C ILE A 254 -9.12 2.16 -6.08
N ALA A 255 -8.34 1.43 -6.88
CA ALA A 255 -8.39 1.51 -8.34
C ALA A 255 -9.62 0.76 -8.87
N PRO A 256 -10.21 1.19 -10.00
CA PRO A 256 -11.34 0.52 -10.63
C PRO A 256 -10.92 -0.79 -11.34
N GLU A 257 -11.81 -1.37 -12.15
CA GLU A 257 -11.52 -2.50 -13.06
C GLU A 257 -11.06 -3.79 -12.34
N GLY A 258 -11.39 -3.97 -11.06
CA GLY A 258 -10.95 -5.13 -10.28
C GLY A 258 -9.50 -5.07 -9.79
N TYR A 259 -8.82 -3.91 -9.90
CA TYR A 259 -7.44 -3.79 -9.43
C TYR A 259 -7.30 -3.69 -7.92
N GLY A 260 -8.28 -3.10 -7.23
CA GLY A 260 -8.29 -3.00 -5.78
C GLY A 260 -7.39 -1.90 -5.21
N GLU A 261 -6.93 -2.08 -3.98
CA GLU A 261 -6.20 -1.12 -3.17
C GLU A 261 -4.86 -0.74 -3.79
N LEU A 262 -4.71 0.54 -4.12
CA LEU A 262 -3.45 1.18 -4.48
C LEU A 262 -2.73 1.74 -3.27
N ALA A 263 -3.46 2.34 -2.34
CA ALA A 263 -2.90 3.03 -1.19
C ALA A 263 -3.72 2.80 0.08
N SER A 264 -3.04 2.86 1.21
CA SER A 264 -3.67 2.96 2.53
C SER A 264 -3.03 4.10 3.32
N GLY A 265 -3.84 4.86 4.05
CA GLY A 265 -3.41 6.06 4.76
C GLY A 265 -4.29 6.41 5.94
N SER A 266 -3.75 7.21 6.86
CA SER A 266 -4.48 7.68 8.03
C SER A 266 -3.93 8.99 8.56
N GLU A 267 -4.79 9.70 9.29
CA GLU A 267 -4.34 10.65 10.30
C GLU A 267 -3.74 9.87 11.46
N ARG A 268 -2.59 10.31 11.98
CA ARG A 268 -1.80 9.54 12.93
C ARG A 268 -2.13 9.87 14.38
N GLU A 269 -2.16 8.84 15.18
CA GLU A 269 -2.06 8.99 16.62
C GLU A 269 -0.64 9.44 17.00
N HIS A 270 -0.57 10.46 17.85
CA HIS A 270 0.66 11.09 18.30
C HIS A 270 0.72 11.26 19.82
N ASP A 271 -0.42 11.11 20.52
CA ASP A 271 -0.47 11.13 21.97
C ASP A 271 0.12 9.85 22.56
N TYR A 272 1.09 10.00 23.46
CA TYR A 272 1.80 8.88 24.09
C TYR A 272 0.87 7.93 24.83
N ALA A 273 -0.09 8.46 25.61
CA ALA A 273 -0.96 7.62 26.44
C ALA A 273 -1.92 6.80 25.56
N THR A 274 -2.43 7.42 24.50
CA THR A 274 -3.29 6.77 23.51
C THR A 274 -2.52 5.70 22.75
N LEU A 275 -1.31 5.99 22.25
CA LEU A 275 -0.46 4.99 21.57
C LEU A 275 -0.21 3.75 22.45
N VAL A 276 0.16 3.94 23.71
CA VAL A 276 0.40 2.82 24.64
C VAL A 276 -0.87 2.02 24.90
N THR A 277 -2.01 2.69 25.02
CA THR A 277 -3.32 2.04 25.20
C THR A 277 -3.67 1.20 23.98
N ARG A 278 -3.55 1.78 22.78
CA ARG A 278 -3.83 1.11 21.51
C ARG A 278 -2.90 -0.08 21.25
N MET A 279 -1.60 0.05 21.57
CA MET A 279 -0.66 -1.08 21.50
C MET A 279 -1.14 -2.25 22.38
N ARG A 280 -1.58 -1.98 23.60
CA ARG A 280 -2.08 -3.03 24.51
C ARG A 280 -3.37 -3.67 24.00
N GLU A 281 -4.29 -2.87 23.45
CA GLU A 281 -5.54 -3.36 22.83
C GLU A 281 -5.25 -4.31 21.66
N THR A 282 -4.23 -4.02 20.85
CA THR A 282 -3.86 -4.84 19.67
C THR A 282 -2.84 -5.93 19.99
N GLY A 283 -2.47 -6.13 21.26
CA GLY A 283 -1.50 -7.16 21.68
C GLY A 283 -0.03 -6.83 21.38
N GLU A 284 0.27 -5.61 20.95
CA GLU A 284 1.63 -5.12 20.76
C GLU A 284 2.31 -4.86 22.11
N ASN A 285 3.58 -5.24 22.25
CA ASN A 285 4.35 -5.00 23.46
C ASN A 285 5.03 -3.61 23.40
N PRO A 286 4.59 -2.61 24.19
CA PRO A 286 5.16 -1.27 24.14
C PRO A 286 6.67 -1.22 24.42
N ALA A 287 7.20 -2.18 25.20
CA ALA A 287 8.63 -2.22 25.52
C ALA A 287 9.53 -2.40 24.29
N LYS A 288 9.01 -2.94 23.18
CA LYS A 288 9.76 -3.07 21.92
C LYS A 288 9.90 -1.74 21.18
N TYR A 289 8.97 -0.81 21.39
CA TYR A 289 8.88 0.47 20.68
C TYR A 289 9.56 1.62 21.44
N GLY A 290 10.54 1.31 22.31
CA GLY A 290 11.12 2.28 23.25
C GLY A 290 11.53 3.60 22.62
N TRP A 291 12.33 3.56 21.54
CA TRP A 291 12.78 4.78 20.85
C TRP A 291 11.61 5.62 20.31
N TYR A 292 10.59 4.97 19.73
CA TYR A 292 9.43 5.65 19.14
C TYR A 292 8.55 6.25 20.23
N LEU A 293 8.32 5.50 21.30
CA LEU A 293 7.54 5.94 22.46
C LEU A 293 8.23 7.07 23.25
N ASP A 294 9.57 7.08 23.27
CA ASP A 294 10.34 8.19 23.85
C ASP A 294 10.25 9.46 23.00
N LEU A 295 10.11 9.33 21.67
CA LEU A 295 9.77 10.48 20.82
C LEU A 295 8.35 10.95 21.10
N ALA A 296 7.37 10.05 21.13
CA ALA A 296 5.97 10.40 21.39
C ALA A 296 5.80 11.10 22.74
N ARG A 297 6.51 10.63 23.78
CA ARG A 297 6.51 11.27 25.12
C ARG A 297 7.07 12.69 25.11
N ARG A 298 8.03 12.99 24.22
CA ARG A 298 8.58 14.34 24.04
C ARG A 298 7.74 15.22 23.12
N GLY A 299 6.70 14.66 22.49
CA GLY A 299 5.86 15.30 21.49
C GLY A 299 6.37 15.02 20.08
N ILE A 300 5.82 14.00 19.43
CA ILE A 300 5.88 13.89 17.97
C ILE A 300 4.79 14.77 17.35
N PRO A 301 5.04 15.40 16.19
CA PRO A 301 4.03 16.23 15.55
C PRO A 301 2.78 15.42 15.19
N ALA A 302 1.63 16.08 15.18
CA ALA A 302 0.46 15.55 14.50
C ALA A 302 0.79 15.38 13.00
N SER A 303 0.23 14.37 12.36
CA SER A 303 0.48 14.12 10.95
C SER A 303 -0.62 13.33 10.28
N SER A 304 -0.61 13.37 8.96
CA SER A 304 -1.34 12.43 8.12
C SER A 304 -0.44 11.97 6.98
N GLY A 305 -0.66 10.75 6.51
CA GLY A 305 0.13 10.20 5.42
C GLY A 305 -0.46 8.93 4.85
N PHE A 306 0.17 8.42 3.81
CA PHE A 306 -0.25 7.22 3.09
C PHE A 306 0.95 6.50 2.50
N GLY A 307 0.75 5.25 2.09
CA GLY A 307 1.70 4.51 1.26
C GLY A 307 0.98 3.98 0.03
N ILE A 308 1.50 4.26 -1.17
CA ILE A 308 1.02 3.67 -2.43
C ILE A 308 1.93 2.49 -2.77
N GLY A 309 1.36 1.29 -2.96
CA GLY A 309 2.11 0.14 -3.45
C GLY A 309 2.52 0.34 -4.90
N LEU A 310 3.82 0.48 -5.18
CA LEU A 310 4.33 0.82 -6.51
C LEU A 310 3.97 -0.25 -7.54
N GLU A 311 4.12 -1.53 -7.20
CA GLU A 311 3.81 -2.65 -8.07
C GLU A 311 2.31 -2.70 -8.39
N ARG A 312 1.45 -2.48 -7.38
CA ARG A 312 0.00 -2.41 -7.58
C ARG A 312 -0.41 -1.22 -8.44
N PHE A 313 0.19 -0.06 -8.21
CA PHE A 313 -0.09 1.12 -9.02
C PHE A 313 0.41 0.96 -10.45
N THR A 314 1.61 0.42 -10.64
CA THR A 314 2.15 0.08 -11.96
C THR A 314 1.20 -0.89 -12.66
N ARG A 315 0.72 -1.93 -11.96
CA ARG A 315 -0.20 -2.95 -12.48
C ARG A 315 -1.46 -2.30 -13.05
N TYR A 316 -2.07 -1.37 -12.31
CA TYR A 316 -3.23 -0.59 -12.74
C TYR A 316 -2.95 0.28 -13.98
N VAL A 317 -1.86 1.05 -13.97
CA VAL A 317 -1.51 1.93 -15.11
C VAL A 317 -1.21 1.13 -16.38
N THR A 318 -0.56 -0.02 -16.24
CA THR A 318 -0.08 -0.84 -17.35
C THR A 318 -1.06 -1.91 -17.82
N GLY A 319 -2.20 -2.08 -17.15
CA GLY A 319 -3.18 -3.11 -17.52
C GLY A 319 -2.73 -4.54 -17.21
N ARG A 320 -1.72 -4.73 -16.36
CA ARG A 320 -1.13 -6.05 -16.07
C ARG A 320 -2.04 -6.84 -15.13
N GLN A 321 -2.08 -8.15 -15.29
CA GLN A 321 -2.99 -8.99 -14.52
C GLN A 321 -2.46 -9.30 -13.12
N ALA A 322 -1.13 -9.37 -12.95
CA ALA A 322 -0.50 -9.72 -11.68
C ALA A 322 0.63 -8.78 -11.28
N ALA A 323 0.78 -8.52 -9.98
CA ALA A 323 1.79 -7.63 -9.41
C ALA A 323 3.22 -8.08 -9.76
N TRP A 324 3.49 -9.39 -9.84
CA TRP A 324 4.81 -9.89 -10.22
C TRP A 324 5.26 -9.42 -11.61
N GLN A 325 4.32 -9.15 -12.51
CA GLN A 325 4.59 -8.68 -13.88
C GLN A 325 5.16 -7.25 -13.90
N THR A 326 5.10 -6.56 -12.76
CA THR A 326 5.56 -5.19 -12.58
C THR A 326 6.83 -5.09 -11.75
N SER A 327 7.44 -6.24 -11.41
CA SER A 327 8.73 -6.29 -10.71
C SER A 327 9.79 -6.92 -11.62
N ALA A 328 11.01 -6.39 -11.56
CA ALA A 328 12.14 -6.94 -12.29
C ALA A 328 12.58 -8.30 -11.72
N TYR A 329 12.43 -8.49 -10.41
CA TYR A 329 12.84 -9.69 -9.67
C TYR A 329 11.75 -10.10 -8.68
N PRO A 330 10.58 -10.55 -9.16
CA PRO A 330 9.44 -10.80 -8.30
C PRO A 330 9.71 -11.89 -7.27
N LYS A 331 9.29 -11.64 -6.03
CA LYS A 331 9.28 -12.62 -4.94
C LYS A 331 7.84 -12.97 -4.62
N LEU A 332 7.33 -14.05 -5.21
CA LEU A 332 5.98 -14.52 -4.91
C LEU A 332 5.93 -15.27 -3.56
N PRO A 333 4.80 -15.20 -2.85
CA PRO A 333 4.60 -16.00 -1.63
C PRO A 333 4.81 -17.50 -1.92
N GLY A 334 5.66 -18.15 -1.13
CA GLY A 334 5.93 -19.59 -1.25
C GLY A 334 6.85 -20.02 -2.40
N VAL A 335 7.20 -19.13 -3.34
CA VAL A 335 8.05 -19.47 -4.50
C VAL A 335 9.52 -19.20 -4.17
N VAL A 336 10.33 -20.25 -4.18
CA VAL A 336 11.77 -20.15 -3.96
C VAL A 336 12.47 -19.84 -5.28
N SER A 337 13.21 -18.73 -5.33
CA SER A 337 14.09 -18.43 -6.47
C SER A 337 15.28 -19.39 -6.47
N ALA A 338 15.52 -20.08 -7.59
CA ALA A 338 16.65 -20.99 -7.78
C ALA A 338 17.98 -20.25 -8.02
#